data_AF-B4H075-F1
#
_entry.id   AF-B4H075-F1
#
_cell.length_a   1.000
_cell.length_b   1.000
_cell.length_c   1.000
_cell.angle_alpha   90.00
_cell.angle_beta   90.00
_cell.angle_gamma   90.00
#
_symmetry.space_group_name_H-M   'P 1'
#
loop_
_entity.id
_entity.type
_entity.pdbx_description
1 polymer ?
#
loop_
_entity_poly.entity_id
_entity_poly.type
_entity_poly.pdbx_seq_one_letter_code
_entity_poly.pdbx_strand_id
1 'polypeptide(L)'
;MKFAEHLSAHITPEWRKQYINYEEMKAMLYLAVEEAPSVESVEDDVLKRHFANFDENFLHYCDKELKKINTFYSEKLAEATRKFANLNAELKTCIEESERSAKKSKGQKRLGRPARSQGPRN
;
A
#
# COMPACT_ATOMS: atom_id res chain seq x y z
N MET A 1 22.49 1.42 -15.91
CA MET A 1 21.11 1.99 -15.89
C MET A 1 20.91 2.84 -14.64
N LYS A 2 20.04 3.86 -14.67
CA LYS A 2 19.81 4.82 -13.57
C LYS A 2 18.63 4.45 -12.65
N PHE A 3 18.43 3.15 -12.39
CA PHE A 3 17.29 2.68 -11.61
C PHE A 3 17.30 3.20 -10.16
N ALA A 4 18.46 3.27 -9.51
CA ALA A 4 18.56 3.74 -8.13
C ALA A 4 18.11 5.21 -7.97
N GLU A 5 18.49 6.07 -8.93
CA GLU A 5 18.03 7.46 -9.00
C GLU A 5 16.50 7.51 -9.19
N HIS A 6 15.97 6.69 -10.11
CA HIS A 6 14.53 6.64 -10.39
C HIS A 6 13.72 6.17 -9.18
N LEU A 7 14.16 5.09 -8.51
CA LEU A 7 13.55 4.56 -7.30
C LEU A 7 13.55 5.63 -6.19
N SER A 8 14.71 6.25 -5.94
CA SER A 8 14.84 7.28 -4.89
C SER A 8 13.91 8.48 -5.12
N ALA A 9 13.70 8.87 -6.38
CA ALA A 9 12.83 9.99 -6.73
C ALA A 9 11.32 9.69 -6.59
N HIS A 10 10.91 8.42 -6.66
CA HIS A 10 9.49 8.01 -6.65
C HIS A 10 9.05 7.31 -5.36
N ILE A 11 9.92 7.28 -4.34
CA ILE A 11 9.58 6.75 -3.03
C ILE A 11 8.66 7.72 -2.28
N THR A 12 7.59 7.19 -1.69
CA THR A 12 6.82 7.90 -0.65
C THR A 12 7.72 8.11 0.57
N PRO A 13 8.03 9.37 0.96
CA PRO A 13 9.02 9.67 2.01
C PRO A 13 8.77 8.93 3.33
N GLU A 14 7.51 8.80 3.72
CA GLU A 14 7.06 8.15 4.95
C GLU A 14 7.35 6.64 4.94
N TRP A 15 7.50 6.05 3.75
CA TRP A 15 7.66 4.61 3.56
C TRP A 15 9.05 4.23 3.09
N ARG A 16 9.99 5.18 3.02
CA ARG A 16 11.35 4.96 2.49
C ARG A 16 12.03 3.70 3.02
N LYS A 17 11.91 3.42 4.33
CA LYS A 17 12.52 2.24 4.98
C LYS A 17 11.91 0.90 4.55
N GLN A 18 10.71 0.92 3.97
CA GLN A 18 9.95 -0.28 3.58
C GLN A 18 10.19 -0.68 2.12
N TYR A 19 10.78 0.21 1.31
CA TYR A 19 11.22 -0.12 -0.05
C TYR A 19 12.47 -1.02 -0.03
N ILE A 20 12.74 -1.67 -1.16
CA ILE A 20 13.95 -2.45 -1.38
C ILE A 20 15.21 -1.58 -1.23
N ASN A 21 16.22 -2.06 -0.51
CA ASN A 21 17.51 -1.40 -0.38
C ASN A 21 18.40 -1.69 -1.61
N TYR A 22 18.02 -1.10 -2.74
CA TYR A 22 18.65 -1.38 -4.03
C TYR A 22 20.15 -1.03 -4.07
N GLU A 23 20.56 0.08 -3.46
CA GLU A 23 21.97 0.49 -3.46
C GLU A 23 22.85 -0.47 -2.67
N GLU A 24 22.39 -0.95 -1.52
CA GLU A 24 23.13 -1.95 -0.73
C GLU A 24 23.29 -3.26 -1.51
N MET A 25 22.21 -3.76 -2.11
CA MET A 25 22.26 -5.00 -2.91
C MET A 25 23.20 -4.86 -4.10
N LYS A 26 23.22 -3.67 -4.73
CA LYS A 26 24.14 -3.36 -5.81
C LYS A 26 25.59 -3.31 -5.31
N ALA A 27 25.84 -2.74 -4.13
CA ALA A 27 27.15 -2.73 -3.50
C ALA A 27 27.65 -4.15 -3.19
N MET A 28 26.78 -5.04 -2.68
CA MET A 28 27.11 -6.45 -2.45
C MET A 28 27.60 -7.15 -3.73
N LEU A 29 26.95 -6.88 -4.87
CA LEU A 29 27.36 -7.45 -6.16
C LEU A 29 28.73 -6.93 -6.61
N TYR A 30 29.02 -5.63 -6.41
CA TYR A 30 30.33 -5.09 -6.74
C TYR A 30 31.43 -5.69 -5.84
N LEU A 31 31.19 -5.75 -4.53
CA LEU A 31 32.14 -6.33 -3.58
C LEU A 31 32.45 -7.79 -3.91
N ALA A 32 31.43 -8.58 -4.25
CA ALA A 32 31.63 -10.00 -4.61
C ALA A 32 32.55 -10.19 -5.82
N VAL A 33 32.50 -9.27 -6.78
CA VAL A 33 33.35 -9.26 -7.98
C VAL A 33 34.74 -8.70 -7.66
N GLU A 34 34.83 -7.64 -6.86
CA GLU A 34 36.12 -7.04 -6.45
C GLU A 34 36.95 -7.99 -5.58
N GLU A 35 36.30 -8.75 -4.69
CA GLU A 35 36.94 -9.74 -3.82
C GLU A 35 37.11 -11.10 -4.50
N ALA A 36 36.64 -11.27 -5.74
CA ALA A 36 36.73 -12.54 -6.45
C ALA A 36 38.22 -12.91 -6.69
N PRO A 37 38.63 -14.14 -6.34
CA PRO A 37 39.97 -14.61 -6.67
C PRO A 37 40.23 -14.55 -8.18
N SER A 38 41.45 -14.19 -8.58
CA SER A 38 41.81 -14.17 -10.01
C SER A 38 41.74 -15.58 -10.59
N VAL A 39 41.07 -15.73 -11.73
CA VAL A 39 40.89 -17.01 -12.46
C VAL A 39 42.24 -17.65 -12.82
N GLU A 40 43.28 -16.83 -13.02
CA GLU A 40 44.63 -17.31 -13.34
C GLU A 40 45.40 -17.79 -12.08
N SER A 41 44.90 -17.49 -10.89
CA SER A 41 45.60 -17.68 -9.61
C SER A 41 45.04 -18.78 -8.73
N VAL A 42 43.83 -19.27 -9.00
CA VAL A 42 43.16 -20.30 -8.19
C VAL A 42 42.56 -21.41 -9.05
N GLU A 43 42.36 -22.57 -8.43
CA GLU A 43 41.58 -23.66 -9.03
C GLU A 43 40.09 -23.29 -9.14
N ASP A 44 39.43 -23.86 -10.14
CA ASP A 44 38.01 -23.61 -10.46
C ASP A 44 37.08 -23.87 -9.26
N ASP A 45 37.39 -24.85 -8.42
CA ASP A 45 36.58 -25.18 -7.23
C ASP A 45 36.64 -24.10 -6.14
N VAL A 46 37.75 -23.35 -6.04
CA VAL A 46 37.87 -22.21 -5.12
C VAL A 46 36.97 -21.07 -5.58
N LEU A 47 36.94 -20.81 -6.88
CA LEU A 47 36.12 -19.77 -7.48
C LEU A 47 34.63 -20.10 -7.34
N LYS A 48 34.22 -21.34 -7.61
CA LYS A 48 32.84 -21.82 -7.38
C LYS A 48 32.42 -21.65 -5.94
N ARG A 49 33.29 -21.99 -4.99
CA ARG A 49 32.98 -21.87 -3.56
C ARG A 49 32.82 -20.41 -3.13
N HIS A 50 33.65 -19.50 -3.66
CA HIS A 50 33.52 -18.06 -3.42
C HIS A 50 32.12 -17.56 -3.84
N PHE A 51 31.71 -17.83 -5.07
CA PHE A 51 30.41 -17.38 -5.56
C PHE A 51 29.23 -18.11 -4.91
N ALA A 52 29.35 -19.39 -4.58
CA ALA A 52 28.31 -20.12 -3.85
C ALA A 52 28.06 -19.50 -2.46
N ASN A 53 29.13 -19.16 -1.73
CA ASN A 53 29.01 -18.47 -0.44
C ASN A 53 28.39 -17.08 -0.60
N PHE A 54 28.75 -16.35 -1.67
CA PHE A 54 28.13 -15.06 -1.98
C PHE A 54 26.64 -15.22 -2.27
N ASP A 55 26.26 -16.17 -3.13
CA ASP A 55 24.88 -16.44 -3.51
C ASP A 55 24.00 -16.75 -2.30
N GLU A 56 24.47 -17.59 -1.37
CA GLU A 56 23.74 -17.86 -0.13
C GLU A 56 23.48 -16.58 0.69
N ASN A 57 24.51 -15.75 0.87
CA ASN A 57 24.38 -14.50 1.62
C ASN A 57 23.47 -13.49 0.91
N PHE A 58 23.61 -13.38 -0.41
CA PHE A 58 22.83 -12.45 -1.24
C PHE A 58 21.36 -12.85 -1.32
N LEU A 59 21.07 -14.14 -1.52
CA LEU A 59 19.69 -14.66 -1.55
C LEU A 59 19.02 -14.55 -0.18
N HIS A 60 19.75 -14.81 0.91
CA HIS A 60 19.23 -14.56 2.26
C HIS A 60 18.88 -13.08 2.50
N TYR A 61 19.69 -12.15 1.96
CA TYR A 61 19.37 -10.73 1.99
C TYR A 61 18.12 -10.40 1.16
N CYS A 62 18.00 -10.97 -0.05
CA CYS A 62 16.82 -10.83 -0.91
C CYS A 62 15.55 -11.30 -0.20
N ASP A 63 15.59 -12.45 0.48
CA ASP A 63 14.46 -12.99 1.24
C ASP A 63 14.05 -12.09 2.39
N LYS A 64 15.02 -11.48 3.10
CA LYS A 64 14.74 -10.50 4.16
C LYS A 64 14.04 -9.26 3.60
N GLU A 65 14.55 -8.71 2.50
CA GLU A 65 13.96 -7.53 1.86
C GLU A 65 12.57 -7.84 1.30
N LEU A 66 12.38 -9.00 0.68
CA LEU A 66 11.08 -9.45 0.18
C LEU A 66 10.08 -9.62 1.32
N LYS A 67 10.48 -10.26 2.42
CA LYS A 67 9.62 -10.42 3.60
C LYS A 67 9.21 -9.08 4.20
N LYS A 68 10.13 -8.12 4.29
CA LYS A 68 9.85 -6.75 4.75
C LYS A 68 8.78 -6.10 3.88
N ILE A 69 8.97 -6.11 2.56
CA ILE A 69 8.04 -5.50 1.59
C ILE A 69 6.66 -6.17 1.68
N ASN A 70 6.61 -7.50 1.68
CA ASN A 70 5.35 -8.26 1.76
C ASN A 70 4.58 -7.99 3.05
N THR A 71 5.30 -7.89 4.18
CA THR A 71 4.70 -7.58 5.48
C THR A 71 4.07 -6.18 5.46
N PHE A 72 4.84 -5.18 5.04
CA PHE A 72 4.35 -3.80 4.94
C PHE A 72 3.17 -3.65 3.97
N TYR A 73 3.25 -4.29 2.81
CA TYR A 73 2.18 -4.27 1.82
C TYR A 73 0.89 -4.89 2.37
N SER A 74 1.00 -6.04 3.04
CA SER A 74 -0.15 -6.72 3.65
C SER A 74 -0.81 -5.88 4.74
N GLU A 75 -0.01 -5.22 5.58
CA GLU A 75 -0.51 -4.27 6.59
C GLU A 75 -1.25 -3.11 5.95
N LYS A 76 -0.69 -2.49 4.91
CA LYS A 76 -1.32 -1.35 4.21
C LYS A 76 -2.58 -1.74 3.47
N LEU A 77 -2.61 -2.93 2.87
CA LEU A 77 -3.79 -3.47 2.20
C LEU A 77 -4.92 -3.73 3.22
N ALA A 78 -4.59 -4.32 4.37
CA ALA A 78 -5.55 -4.52 5.46
C ALA A 78 -6.08 -3.18 6.00
N GLU A 79 -5.21 -2.19 6.19
CA GLU A 79 -5.59 -0.83 6.59
C GLU A 79 -6.54 -0.19 5.58
N ALA A 80 -6.22 -0.26 4.29
CA ALA A 80 -7.06 0.27 3.21
C ALA A 80 -8.42 -0.42 3.15
N THR A 81 -8.44 -1.76 3.29
CA THR A 81 -9.68 -2.56 3.29
C THR A 81 -10.59 -2.16 4.45
N ARG A 82 -10.04 -1.97 5.65
CA ARG A 82 -10.80 -1.52 6.83
C ARG A 82 -11.35 -0.10 6.63
N LYS A 83 -10.52 0.84 6.15
CA LYS A 83 -10.95 2.21 5.85
C LYS A 83 -12.08 2.23 4.83
N PHE A 84 -11.96 1.44 3.76
CA PHE A 84 -13.00 1.34 2.74
C PHE A 84 -14.32 0.81 3.30
N ALA A 85 -14.29 -0.24 4.13
CA ALA A 85 -15.49 -0.78 4.76
C ALA A 85 -16.17 0.25 5.68
N ASN A 86 -15.39 0.99 6.48
CA ASN A 86 -15.91 2.04 7.35
C ASN A 86 -16.55 3.18 6.55
N LEU A 87 -15.86 3.70 5.55
CA LEU A 87 -16.38 4.78 4.70
C LEU A 87 -17.66 4.37 3.97
N ASN A 88 -17.76 3.11 3.53
CA ASN A 88 -18.97 2.60 2.91
C ASN A 88 -20.15 2.50 3.91
N ALA A 89 -19.88 2.13 5.16
CA ALA A 89 -20.89 2.09 6.22
C ALA A 89 -21.36 3.51 6.60
N GLU A 90 -20.43 4.47 6.72
CA GLU A 90 -20.72 5.88 6.96
C GLU A 90 -21.58 6.46 5.84
N LEU A 91 -21.21 6.22 4.58
CA LEU A 91 -21.96 6.68 3.42
C LEU A 91 -23.40 6.15 3.41
N LYS A 92 -23.60 4.85 3.69
CA LYS A 92 -24.94 4.25 3.80
C LYS A 92 -25.76 4.91 4.90
N THR A 93 -25.16 5.15 6.05
CA THR A 93 -25.82 5.82 7.18
C THR A 93 -26.26 7.24 6.80
N CYS A 94 -25.39 8.03 6.17
CA CYS A 94 -25.73 9.37 5.70
C CYS A 94 -26.87 9.38 4.66
N ILE A 95 -26.89 8.41 3.75
CA ILE A 95 -27.99 8.27 2.77
C ILE A 95 -29.31 7.99 3.49
N GLU A 96 -29.32 7.03 4.42
CA GLU A 96 -30.53 6.70 5.18
C GLU A 96 -31.05 7.87 6.02
N GLU A 97 -30.16 8.64 6.66
CA GLU A 97 -30.51 9.83 7.44
C GLU A 97 -31.10 10.93 6.57
N SER A 98 -30.53 11.14 5.37
CA SER A 98 -31.05 12.08 4.37
C SER A 98 -32.47 11.68 3.92
N GLU A 99 -32.68 10.39 3.62
CA GLU A 99 -34.01 9.90 3.23
C GLU A 99 -35.04 10.02 4.36
N ARG A 100 -34.66 9.71 5.60
CA ARG A 100 -35.53 9.85 6.78
C ARG A 100 -35.91 11.32 6.99
N SER A 101 -34.97 12.24 6.83
CA SER A 101 -35.19 13.69 6.95
C SER A 101 -36.11 14.22 5.85
N ALA A 102 -35.95 13.75 4.61
CA ALA A 102 -36.84 14.08 3.50
C ALA A 102 -38.28 13.55 3.69
N LYS A 103 -38.43 12.36 4.28
CA LYS A 103 -39.74 11.78 4.64
C LYS A 103 -40.42 12.59 5.76
N LYS A 104 -39.68 13.01 6.80
CA LYS A 104 -40.21 13.87 7.89
C LYS A 104 -40.70 15.23 7.36
N SER A 105 -39.94 15.89 6.49
CA SER A 105 -40.33 17.20 5.94
C SER A 105 -41.60 17.14 5.06
N LYS A 106 -41.80 16.04 4.32
CA LYS A 106 -43.04 15.79 3.57
C LYS A 106 -44.24 15.49 4.46
N GLY A 107 -44.04 14.76 5.57
CA GLY A 107 -45.11 14.48 6.55
C GLY A 107 -45.63 15.74 7.24
N GLN A 108 -44.73 16.64 7.62
CA GLN A 108 -45.09 17.89 8.31
C GLN A 108 -45.86 18.88 7.39
N LYS A 109 -45.56 18.90 6.07
CA LYS A 109 -46.35 19.66 5.08
C LYS A 109 -47.79 19.16 4.90
N ARG A 110 -48.08 17.88 5.21
CA ARG A 110 -49.45 17.32 5.09
C ARG A 110 -50.33 17.66 6.31
N LEU A 111 -49.73 17.79 7.50
CA LEU A 111 -50.44 18.13 8.75
C LEU A 111 -50.66 19.65 8.94
N GLY A 112 -49.91 20.50 8.22
CA GLY A 112 -50.02 21.96 8.30
C GLY A 112 -50.98 22.61 7.28
N ARG A 113 -51.80 21.84 6.56
CA ARG A 113 -52.79 22.41 5.62
C ARG A 113 -54.11 22.67 6.36
N PRO A 114 -54.49 23.92 6.65
CA PRO A 114 -55.80 24.17 7.24
C PRO A 114 -56.86 23.75 6.23
N ALA A 115 -57.84 22.97 6.67
CA ALA A 115 -59.02 22.67 5.88
C ALA A 115 -59.66 24.00 5.50
N ARG A 116 -59.56 24.38 4.22
CA ARG A 116 -60.21 25.56 3.67
C ARG A 116 -61.71 25.36 3.85
N SER A 117 -62.29 26.02 4.84
CA SER A 117 -63.73 26.07 5.04
C SER A 117 -64.35 26.61 3.76
N GLN A 118 -65.03 25.73 3.03
CA GLN A 118 -65.97 26.15 2.02
C GLN A 118 -67.19 26.70 2.76
N GLY A 119 -67.24 28.01 2.96
CA GLY A 119 -68.50 28.73 2.88
C GLY A 119 -68.67 29.29 1.46
N PRO A 120 -69.85 29.76 1.05
CA PRO A 120 -71.20 29.55 1.58
C PRO A 120 -72.13 28.94 0.49
N ARG A 121 -73.40 28.64 0.81
CA ARG A 121 -74.53 28.75 -0.15
C ARG A 121 -75.88 28.65 0.57
N ASN A 122 -76.56 29.80 0.55
CA ASN A 122 -77.97 30.13 0.86
C ASN A 122 -78.52 29.81 2.26
#